data_AF-A0A2A4T2B5-F1
#
_entry.id   AF-A0A2A4T2B5-F1
#
_cell.length_a   1.000
_cell.length_b   1.000
_cell.length_c   1.000
_cell.angle_alpha   90.00
_cell.angle_beta   90.00
_cell.angle_gamma   90.00
#
_symmetry.space_group_name_H-M   'P 1'
#
loop_
_entity.id
_entity.type
_entity.pdbx_description
1 polymer ?
#
loop_
_entity_poly.entity_id
_entity_poly.type
_entity_poly.pdbx_seq_one_letter_code
_entity_poly.pdbx_strand_id
1 'polypeptide(L)'
;MGKSLVIIGKGPSLHRCSKEFIDSFDHVAIINRPVYEGYENLISDHADFEFITEITPPYTKERNNQLNLKLTLNQITSGFKEYYKKWIHGKYGFDLSIDLYPDSGVLIFEHFVRDKDKWSEEPLLMDKYDKIGLVGFDLREVGKKSYYYKNEEAPDCLKYLWENGTYDKDGIYRSDSSGNPQRQVNSSAEYMNDTFRKYKDKEFIIISDYEFKEFDNVTQR
;
A
#
# COMPACT_ATOMS: atom_id res chain seq x y z
N MET A 1 -6.49 25.07 -1.00
CA MET A 1 -6.78 23.70 -0.54
C MET A 1 -5.74 22.80 -1.16
N GLY A 2 -5.01 22.00 -0.39
CA GLY A 2 -4.10 21.01 -0.96
C GLY A 2 -4.86 19.87 -1.63
N LYS A 3 -4.12 19.07 -2.38
CA LYS A 3 -4.66 17.93 -3.12
C LYS A 3 -4.98 16.76 -2.18
N SER A 4 -5.78 15.85 -2.67
CA SER A 4 -6.14 14.59 -2.02
C SER A 4 -5.60 13.40 -2.80
N LEU A 5 -5.18 12.36 -2.10
CA LEU A 5 -4.68 11.10 -2.67
C LEU A 5 -5.34 9.93 -1.96
N VAL A 6 -5.69 8.88 -2.69
CA VAL A 6 -6.00 7.57 -2.10
C VAL A 6 -4.96 6.54 -2.52
N ILE A 7 -4.51 5.73 -1.57
CA ILE A 7 -3.61 4.60 -1.80
C ILE A 7 -4.41 3.31 -1.62
N ILE A 8 -4.44 2.50 -2.66
CA ILE A 8 -5.16 1.24 -2.73
C ILE A 8 -4.18 0.09 -2.48
N GLY A 9 -4.25 -0.46 -1.26
CA GLY A 9 -3.58 -1.68 -0.85
C GLY A 9 -4.26 -2.92 -1.42
N LYS A 10 -4.21 -4.03 -0.67
CA LYS A 10 -4.75 -5.32 -1.12
C LYS A 10 -5.57 -6.06 -0.07
N GLY A 11 -5.71 -5.52 1.13
CA GLY A 11 -6.41 -6.17 2.22
C GLY A 11 -7.91 -6.38 1.95
N PRO A 12 -8.55 -7.38 2.59
CA PRO A 12 -9.98 -7.65 2.49
C PRO A 12 -10.91 -6.45 2.77
N SER A 13 -10.49 -5.48 3.56
CA SER A 13 -11.28 -4.28 3.87
C SER A 13 -11.68 -3.46 2.65
N LEU A 14 -11.04 -3.70 1.50
CA LEU A 14 -11.47 -3.17 0.20
C LEU A 14 -12.93 -3.45 -0.14
N HIS A 15 -13.52 -4.54 0.39
CA HIS A 15 -14.95 -4.83 0.22
C HIS A 15 -15.88 -3.83 0.93
N ARG A 16 -15.36 -2.98 1.82
CA ARG A 16 -16.09 -1.84 2.40
C ARG A 16 -15.92 -0.54 1.61
N CYS A 17 -15.07 -0.54 0.59
CA CYS A 17 -14.83 0.61 -0.27
C CYS A 17 -15.85 0.68 -1.40
N SER A 18 -15.89 1.82 -2.09
CA SER A 18 -16.65 1.97 -3.33
C SER A 18 -15.87 2.80 -4.34
N LYS A 19 -16.21 2.63 -5.62
CA LYS A 19 -15.66 3.42 -6.72
C LYS A 19 -15.88 4.92 -6.49
N GLU A 20 -17.05 5.33 -6.02
CA GLU A 20 -17.35 6.73 -5.74
C GLU A 20 -16.46 7.31 -4.64
N PHE A 21 -16.09 6.51 -3.64
CA PHE A 21 -15.14 6.94 -2.63
C PHE A 21 -13.75 7.13 -3.23
N ILE A 22 -13.25 6.17 -4.01
CA ILE A 22 -11.95 6.27 -4.68
C ILE A 22 -11.91 7.47 -5.63
N ASP A 23 -12.95 7.63 -6.45
CA ASP A 23 -13.08 8.70 -7.46
C ASP A 23 -13.30 10.10 -6.83
N SER A 24 -13.50 10.18 -5.51
CA SER A 24 -13.59 11.45 -4.79
C SER A 24 -12.24 12.09 -4.48
N PHE A 25 -11.13 11.36 -4.70
CA PHE A 25 -9.77 11.86 -4.52
C PHE A 25 -9.20 12.41 -5.83
N ASP A 26 -8.33 13.42 -5.74
CA ASP A 26 -7.70 14.02 -6.93
C ASP A 26 -6.77 13.04 -7.64
N HIS A 27 -6.11 12.18 -6.87
CA HIS A 27 -5.21 11.15 -7.38
C HIS A 27 -5.41 9.79 -6.71
N VAL A 28 -5.10 8.73 -7.46
CA VAL A 28 -5.19 7.32 -7.04
C VAL A 28 -3.82 6.64 -7.22
N ALA A 29 -3.31 6.03 -6.15
CA ALA A 29 -2.10 5.21 -6.17
C ALA A 29 -2.44 3.74 -5.90
N ILE A 30 -1.85 2.82 -6.68
CA ILE A 30 -2.08 1.37 -6.58
C ILE A 30 -0.78 0.61 -6.30
N ILE A 31 -0.91 -0.53 -5.64
CA ILE A 31 0.22 -1.33 -5.15
C ILE A 31 0.25 -2.70 -5.83
N ASN A 32 1.39 -3.03 -6.46
CA ASN A 32 1.71 -4.36 -6.99
C ASN A 32 0.60 -4.99 -7.85
N ARG A 33 -0.01 -4.20 -8.75
CA ARG A 33 -1.11 -4.63 -9.66
C ARG A 33 -2.31 -5.26 -8.93
N PRO A 34 -3.30 -4.47 -8.51
CA PRO A 34 -4.54 -5.03 -7.98
C PRO A 34 -5.30 -5.82 -9.06
N VAL A 35 -6.14 -6.76 -8.63
CA VAL A 35 -7.05 -7.52 -9.49
C VAL A 35 -8.28 -6.64 -9.77
N TYR A 36 -8.40 -6.17 -11.00
CA TYR A 36 -9.49 -5.27 -11.38
C TYR A 36 -10.75 -5.98 -11.83
N GLU A 37 -10.63 -7.04 -12.62
CA GLU A 37 -11.76 -7.68 -13.27
C GLU A 37 -12.75 -8.21 -12.24
N GLY A 38 -13.97 -7.65 -12.22
CA GLY A 38 -15.02 -7.99 -11.26
C GLY A 38 -14.94 -7.22 -9.93
N TYR A 39 -13.98 -6.32 -9.78
CA TYR A 39 -13.75 -5.51 -8.57
C TYR A 39 -13.71 -4.01 -8.86
N GLU A 40 -14.04 -3.56 -10.08
CA GLU A 40 -14.01 -2.16 -10.50
C GLU A 40 -14.89 -1.26 -9.63
N ASN A 41 -15.97 -1.82 -9.08
CA ASN A 41 -16.86 -1.13 -8.14
C ASN A 41 -16.22 -0.86 -6.77
N LEU A 42 -15.07 -1.48 -6.44
CA LEU A 42 -14.36 -1.31 -5.17
C LEU A 42 -13.11 -0.42 -5.30
N ILE A 43 -12.36 -0.58 -6.39
CA ILE A 43 -11.03 0.04 -6.58
C ILE A 43 -10.97 1.06 -7.71
N SER A 44 -12.10 1.38 -8.33
CA SER A 44 -12.17 2.18 -9.56
C SER A 44 -11.58 1.47 -10.79
N ASP A 45 -11.63 2.16 -11.93
CA ASP A 45 -11.15 1.75 -13.24
C ASP A 45 -9.97 2.60 -13.73
N HIS A 46 -9.42 3.45 -12.85
CA HIS A 46 -8.26 4.30 -13.13
C HIS A 46 -7.26 4.33 -11.96
N ALA A 47 -6.02 4.71 -12.27
CA ALA A 47 -4.97 4.99 -11.31
C ALA A 47 -3.98 5.99 -11.90
N ASP A 48 -3.47 6.92 -11.10
CA ASP A 48 -2.44 7.87 -11.51
C ASP A 48 -1.03 7.29 -11.32
N PHE A 49 -0.84 6.60 -10.19
CA PHE A 49 0.45 6.09 -9.76
C PHE A 49 0.39 4.58 -9.54
N GLU A 50 1.34 3.85 -10.11
CA GLU A 50 1.53 2.44 -9.82
C GLU A 50 2.88 2.23 -9.14
N PHE A 51 2.88 1.47 -8.04
CA PHE A 51 4.10 1.04 -7.39
C PHE A 51 4.26 -0.47 -7.53
N ILE A 52 5.27 -0.90 -8.27
CA ILE A 52 5.56 -2.31 -8.55
C ILE A 52 6.82 -2.80 -7.82
N THR A 53 6.95 -4.11 -7.66
CA THR A 53 8.21 -4.77 -7.26
C THR A 53 8.85 -5.44 -8.47
N GLU A 54 10.10 -5.91 -8.36
CA GLU A 54 10.82 -6.57 -9.46
C GLU A 54 10.11 -7.82 -10.00
N ILE A 55 9.29 -8.48 -9.18
CA ILE A 55 8.55 -9.69 -9.56
C ILE A 55 7.18 -9.38 -10.18
N THR A 56 6.73 -8.14 -10.14
CA THR A 56 5.44 -7.74 -10.71
C THR A 56 5.65 -7.39 -12.19
N PRO A 57 5.06 -8.14 -13.13
CA PRO A 57 5.20 -7.82 -14.56
C PRO A 57 4.54 -6.47 -14.85
N PRO A 58 5.09 -5.66 -15.78
CA PRO A 58 4.47 -4.40 -16.16
C PRO A 58 3.11 -4.63 -16.83
N TYR A 59 2.24 -3.63 -16.77
CA TYR A 59 1.02 -3.61 -17.58
C TYR A 59 1.34 -3.51 -19.08
N THR A 60 0.41 -3.99 -19.90
CA THR A 60 0.45 -3.70 -21.34
C THR A 60 0.15 -2.22 -21.58
N LYS A 61 0.54 -1.70 -22.74
CA LYS A 61 0.27 -0.31 -23.11
C LYS A 61 -1.23 -0.01 -23.12
N GLU A 62 -2.03 -0.96 -23.60
CA GLU A 62 -3.50 -0.86 -23.62
C GLU A 62 -4.04 -0.72 -22.20
N ARG A 63 -3.54 -1.52 -21.26
CA ARG A 63 -3.98 -1.46 -19.87
C ARG A 63 -3.54 -0.17 -19.19
N ASN A 64 -2.32 0.31 -19.46
CA ASN A 64 -1.87 1.62 -18.97
C ASN A 64 -2.78 2.76 -19.44
N ASN A 65 -3.15 2.75 -20.72
CA ASN A 65 -4.05 3.74 -21.28
C ASN A 65 -5.46 3.65 -20.69
N GLN A 66 -5.98 2.43 -20.47
CA GLN A 66 -7.28 2.21 -19.82
C GLN A 66 -7.29 2.76 -18.39
N LEU A 67 -6.24 2.47 -17.62
CA LEU A 67 -6.12 2.95 -16.25
C LEU A 67 -5.75 4.44 -16.15
N ASN A 68 -5.41 5.09 -17.27
CA ASN A 68 -4.86 6.45 -17.28
C ASN A 68 -3.60 6.59 -16.39
N LEU A 69 -2.74 5.56 -16.38
CA LEU A 69 -1.53 5.55 -15.56
C LEU A 69 -0.55 6.64 -16.02
N LYS A 70 -0.26 7.58 -15.11
CA LYS A 70 0.68 8.68 -15.34
C LYS A 70 2.12 8.26 -15.04
N LEU A 71 2.32 7.41 -14.03
CA LEU A 71 3.65 7.02 -13.58
C LEU A 71 3.66 5.62 -12.94
N THR A 72 4.64 4.80 -13.33
CA THR A 72 4.96 3.52 -12.67
C THR A 72 6.32 3.63 -11.98
N LEU A 73 6.37 3.30 -10.70
CA LEU A 73 7.56 3.35 -9.85
C LEU A 73 7.91 1.94 -9.37
N ASN A 74 9.16 1.53 -9.55
CA ASN A 74 9.64 0.29 -8.95
C ASN A 74 10.11 0.56 -7.51
N GLN A 75 9.39 -0.04 -6.55
CA GLN A 75 9.61 0.04 -5.11
C GLN A 75 10.99 -0.49 -4.68
N ILE A 76 11.66 -1.28 -5.54
CA ILE A 76 12.93 -1.94 -5.29
C ILE A 76 14.03 -1.40 -6.22
N THR A 77 13.95 -0.17 -6.73
CA THR A 77 15.18 0.44 -7.25
C THR A 77 16.20 0.57 -6.11
N SER A 78 17.47 0.23 -6.38
CA SER A 78 18.54 0.17 -5.37
C SER A 78 18.65 1.44 -4.52
N GLY A 79 18.47 2.61 -5.14
CA GLY A 79 18.45 3.90 -4.44
C GLY A 79 17.26 4.09 -3.49
N PHE A 80 16.06 3.62 -3.86
CA PHE A 80 14.86 3.71 -3.03
C PHE A 80 15.00 2.82 -1.80
N LYS A 81 15.42 1.56 -2.00
CA LYS A 81 15.57 0.56 -0.93
C LYS A 81 16.66 0.94 0.09
N GLU A 82 17.83 1.41 -0.36
CA GLU A 82 18.94 1.72 0.54
C GLU A 82 18.66 2.91 1.47
N TYR A 83 18.01 3.96 0.96
CA TYR A 83 17.72 5.13 1.79
C TYR A 83 16.64 4.83 2.81
N TYR A 84 15.54 4.22 2.38
CA TYR A 84 14.49 3.80 3.29
C TYR A 84 15.07 2.89 4.36
N LYS A 85 15.93 1.93 3.97
CA LYS A 85 16.62 1.05 4.91
C LYS A 85 17.38 1.83 5.96
N LYS A 86 18.20 2.81 5.58
CA LYS A 86 18.95 3.66 6.52
C LYS A 86 18.03 4.48 7.43
N TRP A 87 16.99 5.10 6.88
CA TRP A 87 16.13 5.98 7.66
C TRP A 87 15.21 5.21 8.62
N ILE A 88 14.52 4.18 8.14
CA ILE A 88 13.63 3.36 8.98
C ILE A 88 14.43 2.63 10.05
N HIS A 89 15.56 2.03 9.68
CA HIS A 89 16.43 1.37 10.66
C HIS A 89 16.98 2.33 11.71
N GLY A 90 17.45 3.51 11.28
CA GLY A 90 18.00 4.50 12.21
C GLY A 90 16.97 5.08 13.18
N LYS A 91 15.69 5.19 12.76
CA LYS A 91 14.63 5.78 13.59
C LYS A 91 13.87 4.75 14.44
N TYR A 92 13.58 3.58 13.87
CA TYR A 92 12.70 2.58 14.48
C TYR A 92 13.41 1.28 14.85
N GLY A 93 14.66 1.08 14.42
CA GLY A 93 15.40 -0.17 14.65
C GLY A 93 14.96 -1.34 13.78
N PHE A 94 14.06 -1.12 12.81
CA PHE A 94 13.54 -2.16 11.91
C PHE A 94 14.39 -2.30 10.64
N ASP A 95 14.56 -3.52 10.12
CA ASP A 95 15.13 -3.74 8.78
C ASP A 95 14.00 -3.81 7.76
N LEU A 96 13.93 -2.84 6.86
CA LEU A 96 12.93 -2.80 5.79
C LEU A 96 12.79 -4.06 4.94
N SER A 97 13.88 -4.79 4.73
CA SER A 97 13.82 -6.04 3.95
C SER A 97 13.21 -7.21 4.72
N ILE A 98 12.95 -7.05 6.02
CA ILE A 98 12.48 -8.09 6.94
C ILE A 98 11.20 -7.65 7.67
N ASP A 99 11.09 -6.38 8.04
CA ASP A 99 10.13 -5.86 9.01
C ASP A 99 9.01 -5.01 8.38
N LEU A 100 9.20 -4.48 7.15
CA LEU A 100 8.20 -3.70 6.41
C LEU A 100 8.03 -4.25 5.01
N TYR A 101 7.04 -5.12 4.85
CA TYR A 101 6.77 -5.81 3.61
C TYR A 101 6.42 -4.82 2.49
N PRO A 102 7.13 -4.81 1.34
CA PRO A 102 6.87 -3.85 0.25
C PRO A 102 5.43 -3.91 -0.28
N ASP A 103 4.80 -5.08 -0.22
CA ASP A 103 3.43 -5.31 -0.61
C ASP A 103 2.38 -4.82 0.40
N SER A 104 2.77 -4.47 1.62
CA SER A 104 1.87 -3.86 2.62
C SER A 104 1.46 -2.43 2.29
N GLY A 105 2.14 -1.78 1.34
CA GLY A 105 1.86 -0.40 0.96
C GLY A 105 2.46 0.67 1.87
N VAL A 106 3.03 0.27 3.02
CA VAL A 106 3.59 1.19 4.02
C VAL A 106 4.71 2.06 3.45
N LEU A 107 5.55 1.49 2.58
CA LEU A 107 6.61 2.24 1.88
C LEU A 107 6.07 3.32 0.94
N ILE A 108 4.92 3.06 0.34
CA ILE A 108 4.27 3.97 -0.60
C ILE A 108 3.59 5.09 0.17
N PHE A 109 2.96 4.75 1.29
CA PHE A 109 2.42 5.73 2.22
C PHE A 109 3.47 6.76 2.65
N GLU A 110 4.68 6.31 3.03
CA GLU A 110 5.78 7.19 3.39
C GLU A 110 6.18 8.16 2.25
N HIS A 111 6.11 7.70 1.00
CA HIS A 111 6.45 8.52 -0.17
C HIS A 111 5.52 9.73 -0.31
N PHE A 112 4.24 9.60 0.05
CA PHE A 112 3.24 10.65 -0.12
C PHE A 112 3.03 11.52 1.11
N VAL A 113 3.31 11.00 2.31
CA VAL A 113 3.06 11.72 3.56
C VAL A 113 4.16 12.72 3.91
N ARG A 114 5.39 12.54 3.39
CA ARG A 114 6.51 13.42 3.69
C ARG A 114 6.44 14.75 2.95
N ASP A 115 6.82 15.81 3.66
CA ASP A 115 7.15 17.09 3.04
C ASP A 115 8.46 16.95 2.24
N LYS A 116 8.41 17.35 0.97
CA LYS A 116 9.30 16.89 -0.10
C LYS A 116 10.56 17.73 -0.30
N ASP A 117 11.06 18.41 0.73
CA ASP A 117 12.19 19.34 0.61
C ASP A 117 13.49 18.71 0.08
N LYS A 118 13.57 17.39 -0.16
CA LYS A 118 14.83 16.69 -0.50
C LYS A 118 14.78 15.52 -1.50
N TRP A 119 13.67 15.19 -2.18
CA TRP A 119 13.53 13.81 -2.72
C TRP A 119 13.22 13.54 -4.20
N SER A 120 12.63 14.43 -5.00
CA SER A 120 12.35 14.06 -6.41
C SER A 120 12.46 15.21 -7.39
N GLU A 121 13.26 15.00 -8.44
CA GLU A 121 13.25 15.84 -9.65
C GLU A 121 12.02 15.55 -10.53
N GLU A 122 11.23 14.52 -10.21
CA GLU A 122 10.01 14.13 -10.94
C GLU A 122 8.81 15.03 -10.59
N PRO A 123 8.33 15.91 -11.50
CA PRO A 123 7.37 16.96 -11.18
C PRO A 123 5.98 16.45 -10.74
N LEU A 124 5.55 15.29 -11.25
CA LEU A 124 4.25 14.68 -10.90
C LEU A 124 4.19 14.15 -9.47
N LEU A 125 5.37 13.93 -8.86
CA LEU A 125 5.50 13.53 -7.47
C LEU A 125 5.75 14.72 -6.56
N MET A 126 5.55 15.97 -6.99
CA MET A 126 5.82 17.16 -6.16
C MET A 126 4.59 17.71 -5.43
N ASP A 127 3.42 17.12 -5.65
CA ASP A 127 2.20 17.58 -4.99
C ASP A 127 2.26 17.37 -3.47
N LYS A 128 1.84 18.40 -2.73
CA LYS A 128 1.55 18.33 -1.30
C LYS A 128 0.10 17.85 -1.14
N TYR A 129 -0.05 16.70 -0.51
CA TYR A 129 -1.37 16.16 -0.15
C TYR A 129 -1.71 16.56 1.28
N ASP A 130 -2.87 17.19 1.44
CA ASP A 130 -3.43 17.55 2.74
C ASP A 130 -4.41 16.47 3.23
N LYS A 131 -4.91 15.62 2.31
CA LYS A 131 -5.82 14.52 2.59
C LYS A 131 -5.30 13.22 1.96
N ILE A 132 -5.17 12.17 2.75
CA ILE A 132 -4.66 10.87 2.31
C ILE A 132 -5.63 9.74 2.73
N GLY A 133 -6.21 9.06 1.76
CA GLY A 133 -6.97 7.84 1.95
C GLY A 133 -6.06 6.61 1.90
N LEU A 134 -6.26 5.66 2.82
CA LEU A 134 -5.57 4.37 2.87
C LEU A 134 -6.64 3.27 2.85
N VAL A 135 -6.70 2.48 1.80
CA VAL A 135 -7.75 1.46 1.61
C VAL A 135 -7.09 0.09 1.45
N GLY A 136 -7.53 -0.92 2.22
CA GLY A 136 -6.93 -2.26 2.12
C GLY A 136 -5.58 -2.37 2.83
N PHE A 137 -5.35 -1.56 3.88
CA PHE A 137 -4.12 -1.53 4.69
C PHE A 137 -4.21 -2.45 5.91
N ASP A 138 -4.68 -3.68 5.72
CA ASP A 138 -5.09 -4.59 6.81
C ASP A 138 -3.94 -5.21 7.59
N LEU A 139 -2.70 -4.91 7.20
CA LEU A 139 -1.46 -5.50 7.72
C LEU A 139 -1.46 -7.03 7.58
N ARG A 140 -0.31 -7.63 7.31
CA ARG A 140 -0.24 -9.06 6.97
C ARG A 140 -0.31 -9.94 8.23
N GLU A 141 -1.46 -9.95 8.89
CA GLU A 141 -1.68 -10.62 10.16
C GLU A 141 -1.83 -12.14 10.01
N VAL A 142 -1.13 -12.90 10.84
CA VAL A 142 -1.21 -14.37 10.85
C VAL A 142 -2.62 -14.80 11.27
N GLY A 143 -3.18 -15.75 10.54
CA GLY A 143 -4.54 -16.23 10.76
C GLY A 143 -5.61 -15.30 10.17
N LYS A 144 -5.23 -14.24 9.45
CA LYS A 144 -6.15 -13.36 8.73
C LYS A 144 -6.00 -13.52 7.22
N LYS A 145 -7.07 -13.18 6.49
CA LYS A 145 -7.05 -13.13 5.02
C LYS A 145 -6.23 -11.91 4.58
N SER A 146 -5.31 -12.08 3.62
CA SER A 146 -4.45 -10.96 3.17
C SER A 146 -4.93 -10.25 1.92
N TYR A 147 -5.80 -10.88 1.13
CA TYR A 147 -6.25 -10.36 -0.15
C TYR A 147 -7.78 -10.24 -0.24
N TYR A 148 -8.28 -9.16 -0.85
CA TYR A 148 -9.70 -9.00 -1.13
C TYR A 148 -10.23 -9.98 -2.18
N TYR A 149 -9.39 -10.37 -3.15
CA TYR A 149 -9.74 -11.30 -4.21
C TYR A 149 -9.63 -12.76 -3.77
N LYS A 150 -10.06 -13.70 -4.62
CA LYS A 150 -9.94 -15.14 -4.41
C LYS A 150 -8.57 -15.65 -4.86
N ASN A 151 -8.12 -16.76 -4.29
CA ASN A 151 -6.78 -17.27 -4.57
C ASN A 151 -6.55 -17.63 -6.04
N GLU A 152 -7.60 -18.10 -6.72
CA GLU A 152 -7.55 -18.45 -8.15
C GLU A 152 -7.39 -17.21 -9.05
N GLU A 153 -7.75 -16.04 -8.54
CA GLU A 153 -7.65 -14.73 -9.21
C GLU A 153 -6.28 -14.07 -8.94
N ALA A 154 -5.44 -14.67 -8.10
CA ALA A 154 -4.13 -14.13 -7.79
C ALA A 154 -3.24 -14.06 -9.05
N PRO A 155 -2.52 -12.94 -9.25
CA PRO A 155 -1.52 -12.84 -10.31
C PRO A 155 -0.51 -14.01 -10.26
N ASP A 156 -0.07 -14.49 -11.42
CA ASP A 156 0.86 -15.63 -11.51
C ASP A 156 2.12 -15.44 -10.67
N CYS A 157 2.63 -14.20 -10.57
CA CYS A 157 3.80 -13.88 -9.77
C CYS A 157 3.60 -14.06 -8.26
N LEU A 158 2.37 -14.24 -7.77
CA LEU A 158 2.06 -14.49 -6.35
C LEU A 158 1.69 -15.95 -6.07
N LYS A 159 1.40 -16.77 -7.08
CA LYS A 159 0.92 -18.15 -6.89
C LYS A 159 1.87 -19.02 -6.05
N TYR A 160 3.18 -18.78 -6.15
CA TYR A 160 4.19 -19.47 -5.35
C TYR A 160 3.97 -19.34 -3.83
N LEU A 161 3.28 -18.28 -3.37
CA LEU A 161 2.99 -18.05 -1.95
C LEU A 161 1.96 -19.06 -1.40
N TRP A 162 1.12 -19.64 -2.24
CA TRP A 162 0.25 -20.76 -1.86
C TRP A 162 1.00 -22.08 -1.92
N GLU A 163 1.83 -22.26 -2.95
CA GLU A 163 2.62 -23.48 -3.16
C GLU A 163 3.63 -23.71 -2.04
N ASN A 164 4.25 -22.64 -1.53
CA ASN A 164 5.22 -22.72 -0.43
C ASN A 164 4.59 -22.71 0.97
N GLY A 165 3.25 -22.68 1.06
CA GLY A 165 2.50 -22.68 2.32
C GLY A 165 2.45 -21.36 3.08
N THR A 166 2.87 -20.24 2.45
CA THR A 166 2.74 -18.90 3.06
C THR A 166 1.27 -18.54 3.28
N TYR A 167 0.41 -18.90 2.32
CA TYR A 167 -1.04 -18.84 2.43
C TYR A 167 -1.64 -20.23 2.37
N ASP A 168 -2.82 -20.39 2.96
CA ASP A 168 -3.64 -21.58 2.72
C ASP A 168 -4.61 -21.42 1.56
N LYS A 169 -5.36 -22.49 1.30
CA LYS A 169 -6.35 -22.57 0.23
C LYS A 169 -7.46 -21.51 0.32
N ASP A 170 -7.63 -20.84 1.46
CA ASP A 170 -8.64 -19.80 1.69
C ASP A 170 -8.01 -18.40 1.70
N GLY A 171 -6.69 -18.30 1.49
CA GLY A 171 -5.93 -17.05 1.41
C GLY A 171 -5.57 -16.51 2.78
N ILE A 172 -5.67 -17.35 3.81
CA ILE A 172 -5.27 -17.02 5.18
C ILE A 172 -3.76 -17.09 5.28
N TYR A 173 -3.15 -16.02 5.76
CA TYR A 173 -1.71 -15.96 5.96
C TYR A 173 -1.29 -16.82 7.15
N ARG A 174 -0.37 -17.75 6.90
CA ARG A 174 0.12 -18.68 7.93
C ARG A 174 1.42 -18.21 8.55
N SER A 175 2.38 -17.86 7.70
CA SER A 175 3.68 -17.27 8.01
C SER A 175 4.54 -17.43 6.77
N ASP A 176 5.52 -16.56 6.57
CA ASP A 176 6.62 -16.84 5.65
C ASP A 176 7.85 -17.38 6.39
N SER A 177 8.81 -17.87 5.63
CA SER A 177 10.13 -18.30 6.11
C SER A 177 11.03 -17.13 6.56
N SER A 178 10.60 -15.87 6.39
CA SER A 178 11.42 -14.66 6.63
C SER A 178 11.37 -14.13 8.07
N GLY A 179 10.59 -14.74 8.95
CA GLY A 179 10.69 -14.54 10.39
C GLY A 179 9.61 -13.63 10.99
N ASN A 180 9.24 -13.98 12.22
CA ASN A 180 8.24 -13.35 13.11
C ASN A 180 7.25 -12.37 12.44
N PRO A 181 6.22 -12.87 11.75
CA PRO A 181 5.24 -12.02 11.09
C PRO A 181 4.51 -11.03 12.00
N GLN A 182 4.34 -11.37 13.28
CA GLN A 182 3.78 -10.45 14.27
C GLN A 182 4.65 -9.20 14.44
N ARG A 183 5.98 -9.37 14.39
CA ARG A 183 6.91 -8.24 14.44
C ARG A 183 6.70 -7.29 13.27
N GLN A 184 6.45 -7.81 12.06
CA GLN A 184 6.20 -6.99 10.88
C GLN A 184 4.91 -6.18 10.99
N VAL A 185 3.84 -6.82 11.46
CA VAL A 185 2.55 -6.14 11.73
C VAL A 185 2.77 -5.02 12.74
N ASN A 186 3.41 -5.33 13.87
CA ASN A 186 3.69 -4.35 14.93
C ASN A 186 4.53 -3.19 14.40
N SER A 187 5.56 -3.48 13.60
CA SER A 187 6.48 -2.48 13.04
C SER A 187 5.77 -1.56 12.04
N SER A 188 4.93 -2.13 11.17
CA SER A 188 4.08 -1.38 10.22
C SER A 188 3.07 -0.49 10.95
N ALA A 189 2.38 -1.05 11.95
CA ALA A 189 1.41 -0.31 12.75
C ALA A 189 2.06 0.82 13.56
N GLU A 190 3.20 0.55 14.20
CA GLU A 190 3.96 1.55 14.95
C GLU A 190 4.38 2.71 14.05
N TYR A 191 4.96 2.39 12.89
CA TYR A 191 5.36 3.40 11.92
C TYR A 191 4.16 4.24 11.45
N MET A 192 3.05 3.61 11.07
CA MET A 192 1.85 4.34 10.60
C MET A 192 1.27 5.24 11.69
N ASN A 193 1.12 4.75 12.92
CA ASN A 193 0.63 5.53 14.05
C ASN A 193 1.54 6.73 14.38
N ASP A 194 2.86 6.55 14.31
CA ASP A 194 3.80 7.64 14.52
C ASP A 194 3.75 8.68 13.39
N THR A 195 3.50 8.24 12.17
CA THR A 195 3.28 9.12 11.03
C THR A 195 2.00 9.94 11.21
N PHE A 196 0.89 9.32 11.60
CA PHE A 196 -0.36 10.05 11.89
C PHE A 196 -0.17 11.09 12.99
N ARG A 197 0.53 10.74 14.07
CA ARG A 197 0.86 11.66 15.17
C ARG A 197 1.73 12.83 14.72
N LYS A 198 2.69 12.58 13.81
CA LYS A 198 3.65 13.58 13.35
C LYS A 198 3.00 14.59 12.40
N TYR A 199 2.18 14.13 11.48
CA TYR A 199 1.60 14.95 10.41
C TYR A 199 0.17 15.39 10.75
N LYS A 200 0.04 16.15 11.84
CA LYS A 200 -1.26 16.62 12.37
C LYS A 200 -2.00 17.59 11.44
N ASP A 201 -1.28 18.20 10.49
CA ASP A 201 -1.84 19.09 9.47
C ASP A 201 -2.49 18.33 8.29
N LYS A 202 -2.37 17.00 8.26
CA LYS A 202 -2.96 16.14 7.22
C LYS A 202 -4.15 15.37 7.75
N GLU A 203 -5.20 15.27 6.95
CA GLU A 203 -6.35 14.37 7.16
C GLU A 203 -6.02 12.98 6.62
N PHE A 204 -6.20 11.95 7.44
CA PHE A 204 -6.09 10.55 7.05
C PHE A 204 -7.46 9.87 7.12
N ILE A 205 -7.85 9.19 6.04
CA ILE A 205 -9.03 8.32 6.02
C ILE A 205 -8.56 6.89 5.83
N ILE A 206 -8.93 5.99 6.74
CA ILE A 206 -8.46 4.60 6.71
C ILE A 206 -9.67 3.67 6.55
N ILE A 207 -9.65 2.84 5.51
CA ILE A 207 -10.55 1.69 5.36
C ILE A 207 -9.68 0.46 5.58
N SER A 208 -9.73 -0.11 6.78
CA SER A 208 -8.90 -1.24 7.18
C SER A 208 -9.57 -2.14 8.23
N ASP A 209 -9.29 -3.44 8.15
CA ASP A 209 -9.59 -4.44 9.19
C ASP A 209 -8.63 -4.37 10.38
N TYR A 210 -7.47 -3.74 10.21
CA TYR A 210 -6.53 -3.49 11.30
C TYR A 210 -6.95 -2.24 12.09
N GLU A 211 -6.99 -2.35 13.42
CA GLU A 211 -7.34 -1.23 14.31
C GLU A 211 -6.11 -0.34 14.56
N PHE A 212 -6.09 0.84 13.94
CA PHE A 212 -5.06 1.85 14.22
C PHE A 212 -5.43 2.68 15.47
N LYS A 213 -4.45 3.39 16.04
CA LYS A 213 -4.71 4.27 17.18
C LYS A 213 -5.53 5.48 16.74
N GLU A 214 -6.39 5.96 17.64
CA GLU A 214 -7.18 7.16 17.40
C GLU A 214 -6.30 8.42 17.48
N PHE A 215 -6.49 9.31 16.50
CA PHE A 215 -5.91 10.64 16.44
C PHE A 215 -6.93 11.61 15.85
N ASP A 216 -6.91 12.88 16.24
CA ASP A 216 -7.88 13.89 15.77
C ASP A 216 -7.92 14.05 14.24
N ASN A 217 -6.82 13.70 13.58
CA ASN A 217 -6.64 13.81 12.14
C ASN A 217 -6.81 12.48 11.40
N VAL A 218 -7.27 11.43 12.07
CA VAL A 218 -7.50 10.09 11.50
C VAL A 218 -8.97 9.72 11.63
N THR A 219 -9.60 9.37 10.50
CA THR A 219 -10.94 8.79 10.45
C THR A 219 -10.84 7.35 9.96
N GLN A 220 -11.16 6.37 10.81
CA GLN A 220 -11.21 4.96 10.42
C GLN A 220 -12.65 4.51 10.15
N ARG A 221 -12.87 3.78 9.05
CA ARG A 221 -14.17 3.31 8.55
C ARG A 221 -14.23 1.80 8.39
#